data_AF-A0A6I2ZW24-F1
#
_entry.id   AF-A0A6I2ZW24-F1
#
_cell.length_a   1.000
_cell.length_b   1.000
_cell.length_c   1.000
_cell.angle_alpha   90.00
_cell.angle_beta   90.00
_cell.angle_gamma   90.00
#
_symmetry.space_group_name_H-M   'P 1'
#
loop_
_entity.id
_entity.type
_entity.pdbx_description
1 polymer ?
#
loop_
_entity_poly.entity_id
_entity_poly.type
_entity_poly.pdbx_seq_one_letter_code
_entity_poly.pdbx_strand_id
1 'polypeptide(L)'
;MAANAIVVGASFDSVNEQRRFAEAQSFAYQLLSDPDRSVGAAYDVVRQPGEQYAEAGLPRRISYLIDPEGRIVKAYDLSGQDLATHAAEVLEEIKARS
;
A
#
# COMPACT_ATOMS: atom_id res chain seq x y z
N MET A 1 15.92 11.39 7.92
CA MET A 1 15.48 10.95 6.57
C MET A 1 16.20 9.65 6.27
N ALA A 2 15.66 8.49 6.68
CA ALA A 2 16.53 7.37 7.07
C ALA A 2 16.75 6.24 6.05
N ALA A 3 16.17 6.28 4.84
CA ALA A 3 16.29 5.14 3.92
C ALA A 3 16.23 5.45 2.42
N ASN A 4 16.21 6.73 2.02
CA ASN A 4 16.04 7.16 0.62
C ASN A 4 14.88 6.48 -0.13
N ALA A 5 13.79 6.15 0.57
CA ALA A 5 12.61 5.49 0.04
C ALA A 5 11.43 6.47 -0.02
N ILE A 6 10.59 6.31 -1.04
CA ILE A 6 9.35 7.06 -1.21
C ILE A 6 8.19 6.18 -0.76
N VAL A 7 7.35 6.71 0.12
CA VAL A 7 6.11 6.04 0.54
C VAL A 7 4.96 6.50 -0.34
N VAL A 8 4.16 5.56 -0.82
CA VAL A 8 2.94 5.83 -1.58
C VAL A 8 1.84 4.90 -1.07
N GLY A 9 0.74 5.47 -0.61
CA GLY A 9 -0.48 4.70 -0.31
C GLY A 9 -1.34 4.55 -1.57
N ALA A 10 -2.19 3.53 -1.65
CA ALA A 10 -3.11 3.36 -2.76
C ALA A 10 -4.42 2.74 -2.28
N SER A 11 -5.53 3.15 -2.89
CA SER A 11 -6.85 2.54 -2.67
C SER A 11 -7.72 2.72 -3.92
N PHE A 12 -8.88 2.08 -3.93
CA PHE A 12 -9.88 2.24 -5.00
C PHE A 12 -10.72 3.51 -4.86
N ASP A 13 -10.42 4.36 -3.87
CA ASP A 13 -11.12 5.62 -3.66
C ASP A 13 -10.78 6.63 -4.77
N SER A 14 -11.69 7.55 -5.04
CA SER A 14 -11.47 8.62 -6.02
C SER A 14 -10.38 9.60 -5.58
N VAL A 15 -9.84 10.36 -6.53
CA VAL A 15 -8.84 11.42 -6.26
C VAL A 15 -9.33 12.41 -5.21
N ASN A 16 -10.64 12.71 -5.19
CA ASN A 16 -11.20 13.66 -4.24
C ASN A 16 -11.27 13.07 -2.81
N GLU A 17 -11.62 11.80 -2.69
CA GLU A 17 -11.64 11.09 -1.40
C GLU A 17 -10.22 10.94 -0.84
N GLN A 18 -9.27 10.50 -1.67
CA GLN A 18 -7.85 10.41 -1.30
C GLN A 18 -7.30 11.76 -0.84
N ARG A 19 -7.62 12.86 -1.55
CA ARG A 19 -7.20 14.21 -1.15
C ARG A 19 -7.74 14.58 0.24
N ARG A 20 -9.05 14.43 0.44
CA ARG A 20 -9.69 14.73 1.72
C ARG A 20 -9.10 13.89 2.86
N PHE A 21 -8.83 12.63 2.60
CA PHE A 21 -8.25 11.72 3.58
C PHE A 21 -6.80 12.11 3.92
N ALA A 22 -5.97 12.40 2.91
CA ALA A 22 -4.60 12.85 3.10
C ALA A 22 -4.52 14.17 3.90
N GLU A 23 -5.41 15.12 3.62
CA GLU A 23 -5.51 16.39 4.36
C GLU A 23 -5.95 16.15 5.81
N ALA A 24 -7.01 15.35 6.02
CA ALA A 24 -7.55 15.07 7.35
C ALA A 24 -6.56 14.34 8.25
N GLN A 25 -5.73 13.45 7.70
CA GLN A 25 -4.71 12.70 8.43
C GLN A 25 -3.33 13.37 8.41
N SER A 26 -3.18 14.49 7.69
CA SER A 26 -1.91 15.20 7.52
C SER A 26 -0.75 14.30 7.08
N PHE A 27 -1.00 13.41 6.12
CA PHE A 27 0.03 12.49 5.65
C PHE A 27 1.18 13.23 4.97
N ALA A 28 2.40 12.80 5.28
CA ALA A 28 3.62 13.31 4.65
C ALA A 28 3.94 12.61 3.32
N TYR A 29 3.04 11.76 2.83
CA TYR A 29 3.23 10.93 1.65
C TYR A 29 2.00 10.96 0.73
N GLN A 30 2.20 10.59 -0.53
CA GLN A 30 1.17 10.63 -1.55
C GLN A 30 0.23 9.42 -1.48
N LEU A 31 -1.02 9.62 -1.89
CA LEU A 31 -2.01 8.56 -2.06
C LEU A 31 -2.43 8.48 -3.53
N LEU A 32 -2.36 7.29 -4.11
CA LEU A 32 -2.81 6.97 -5.47
C LEU A 32 -4.28 6.57 -5.46
N SER A 33 -5.04 7.14 -6.39
CA SER A 33 -6.43 6.77 -6.65
C SER A 33 -6.48 5.75 -7.78
N ASP A 34 -7.08 4.59 -7.51
CA ASP A 34 -7.22 3.47 -8.47
C ASP A 34 -8.70 3.03 -8.62
N PRO A 35 -9.60 3.92 -9.05
CA PRO A 35 -11.05 3.64 -9.05
C PRO A 35 -11.45 2.58 -10.08
N ASP A 36 -10.65 2.40 -11.14
CA ASP A 36 -10.85 1.35 -12.15
C ASP A 36 -10.20 0.00 -11.76
N ARG A 37 -9.49 -0.03 -10.62
CA ARG A 37 -8.83 -1.21 -10.04
C ARG A 37 -7.72 -1.78 -10.92
N SER A 38 -7.24 -1.02 -11.91
CA SER A 38 -6.22 -1.49 -12.86
C SER A 38 -4.88 -1.74 -12.17
N VAL A 39 -4.47 -0.85 -11.26
CA VAL A 39 -3.27 -1.04 -10.44
C VAL A 39 -3.49 -2.18 -9.47
N GLY A 40 -4.66 -2.23 -8.84
CA GLY A 40 -5.00 -3.29 -7.89
C GLY A 40 -4.96 -4.68 -8.52
N ALA A 41 -5.39 -4.81 -9.78
CA ALA A 41 -5.31 -6.05 -10.53
C ALA A 41 -3.85 -6.40 -10.88
N ALA A 42 -3.05 -5.41 -11.29
CA ALA A 42 -1.63 -5.62 -11.62
C ALA A 42 -0.78 -6.03 -10.40
N TYR A 43 -1.21 -5.65 -9.19
CA TYR A 43 -0.54 -5.97 -7.93
C TYR A 43 -1.29 -7.03 -7.11
N ASP A 44 -2.19 -7.81 -7.73
CA ASP A 44 -2.90 -8.92 -7.10
C ASP A 44 -3.62 -8.59 -5.76
N VAL A 45 -4.09 -7.34 -5.61
CA VAL A 45 -4.83 -6.91 -4.41
C VAL A 45 -6.34 -6.89 -4.60
N VAL A 46 -6.86 -7.19 -5.79
CA VAL A 46 -8.31 -7.36 -5.99
C VAL A 46 -8.77 -8.64 -5.30
N ARG A 47 -9.78 -8.52 -4.44
CA ARG A 47 -10.40 -9.65 -3.73
C ARG A 47 -11.33 -10.44 -4.63
N GLN A 48 -11.31 -11.76 -4.51
CA GLN A 48 -12.26 -12.64 -5.20
C GLN A 48 -13.62 -12.68 -4.48
N PRO A 49 -14.72 -12.98 -5.19
CA PRO A 49 -16.02 -13.20 -4.56
C PRO A 49 -15.95 -14.24 -3.44
N GLY A 50 -16.56 -13.93 -2.29
CA GLY A 50 -16.53 -14.77 -1.09
C GLY A 50 -15.39 -14.47 -0.12
N GLU A 51 -14.41 -13.65 -0.50
CA GLU A 51 -13.40 -13.17 0.44
C GLU A 51 -13.96 -12.06 1.35
N GLN A 52 -13.42 -11.98 2.57
CA GLN A 52 -13.74 -10.90 3.50
C GLN A 52 -13.49 -9.54 2.86
N TYR A 53 -14.48 -8.63 2.95
CA TYR A 53 -14.46 -7.29 2.36
C TYR A 53 -14.53 -7.21 0.82
N ALA A 54 -14.67 -8.34 0.11
CA ALA A 54 -14.85 -8.34 -1.34
C ALA A 54 -16.12 -7.56 -1.77
N GLU A 55 -17.24 -7.79 -1.07
CA GLU A 55 -18.51 -7.09 -1.35
C GLU A 55 -18.46 -5.60 -1.01
N ALA A 56 -17.61 -5.21 -0.05
CA ALA A 56 -17.34 -3.81 0.26
C ALA A 56 -16.42 -3.15 -0.79
N GLY A 57 -15.91 -3.91 -1.76
CA GLY A 57 -15.03 -3.41 -2.80
C GLY A 57 -13.69 -2.91 -2.27
N LEU A 58 -13.19 -3.46 -1.16
CA LEU A 58 -11.91 -3.03 -0.60
C LEU A 58 -10.74 -3.87 -1.14
N PRO A 59 -9.56 -3.28 -1.40
CA PRO A 59 -8.38 -4.05 -1.76
C PRO A 59 -7.93 -4.97 -0.61
N ARG A 60 -7.13 -5.98 -0.95
CA ARG A 60 -6.28 -6.68 0.02
C ARG A 60 -5.27 -5.69 0.58
N ARG A 61 -4.98 -5.81 1.88
CA ARG A 61 -4.03 -4.93 2.56
C ARG A 61 -2.63 -5.52 2.40
N ILE A 62 -1.97 -5.15 1.32
CA ILE A 62 -0.61 -5.62 1.00
C ILE A 62 0.30 -4.40 0.88
N SER A 63 1.52 -4.50 1.40
CA SER A 63 2.60 -3.56 1.09
C SER A 63 3.63 -4.24 0.19
N TYR A 64 4.17 -3.48 -0.76
CA TYR A 64 5.24 -3.94 -1.65
C TYR A 64 6.47 -3.05 -1.46
N LEU A 65 7.62 -3.67 -1.24
CA LEU A 65 8.91 -2.98 -1.32
C LEU A 65 9.44 -3.16 -2.74
N ILE A 66 9.66 -2.04 -3.43
CA ILE A 66 10.08 -2.00 -4.84
C ILE A 66 11.49 -1.38 -4.89
N ASP A 67 12.42 -2.03 -5.58
CA ASP A 67 13.79 -1.54 -5.78
C ASP A 67 13.85 -0.42 -6.85
N PRO A 68 14.98 0.31 -6.96
CA PRO A 68 15.14 1.38 -7.96
C PRO A 68 15.00 0.92 -9.42
N GLU A 69 15.20 -0.37 -9.71
CA GLU A 69 14.98 -0.97 -11.02
C GLU A 69 13.52 -1.36 -11.28
N GLY A 70 12.62 -1.13 -10.32
CA GLY A 70 11.19 -1.38 -10.44
C GLY A 70 10.78 -2.81 -10.10
N ARG A 71 11.63 -3.59 -9.43
CA ARG A 71 11.31 -4.98 -9.03
C ARG A 71 10.71 -5.00 -7.63
N ILE A 72 9.64 -5.78 -7.46
CA ILE A 72 9.12 -6.10 -6.12
C ILE A 72 10.14 -7.04 -5.44
N VAL A 73 10.85 -6.53 -4.44
CA VAL A 73 11.85 -7.29 -3.69
C VAL A 73 11.28 -7.94 -2.44
N LYS A 74 10.12 -7.47 -1.95
CA LYS A 74 9.36 -8.08 -0.86
C LYS A 74 7.89 -7.67 -0.92
N ALA A 75 7.01 -8.61 -0.55
CA ALA A 75 5.57 -8.38 -0.40
C ALA A 75 5.14 -8.75 1.03
N TYR A 76 4.31 -7.92 1.64
CA TYR A 76 3.85 -8.08 3.01
C TYR A 76 2.32 -8.17 3.02
N ASP A 77 1.77 -9.37 3.23
CA ASP A 77 0.32 -9.53 3.46
C ASP A 77 0.00 -9.16 4.91
N LEU A 78 -0.66 -8.01 5.08
CA LEU A 78 -1.01 -7.45 6.38
C LEU A 78 -2.42 -7.84 6.83
N SER A 79 -3.03 -8.82 6.16
CA SER A 79 -4.35 -9.33 6.53
C SER A 79 -4.28 -10.01 7.91
N GLY A 80 -4.95 -9.41 8.90
CA GLY A 80 -4.99 -9.92 10.27
C GLY A 80 -3.70 -9.72 11.08
N GLN A 81 -2.75 -8.92 10.57
CA GLN A 81 -1.48 -8.63 11.26
C GLN A 81 -1.58 -7.38 12.16
N ASP A 82 -0.70 -7.31 13.16
CA ASP A 82 -0.46 -6.07 13.89
C ASP A 82 0.29 -5.08 13.00
N LEU A 83 -0.32 -3.91 12.79
CA LEU A 83 0.23 -2.88 11.89
C LEU A 83 1.27 -1.99 12.58
N ALA A 84 1.35 -2.02 13.92
CA ALA A 84 2.23 -1.13 14.67
C ALA A 84 3.72 -1.38 14.38
N THR A 85 4.08 -2.61 14.01
CA THR A 85 5.47 -3.03 13.78
C THR A 85 5.89 -2.97 12.31
N HIS A 86 4.94 -2.93 11.37
CA HIS A 86 5.21 -3.05 9.93
C HIS A 86 6.18 -1.99 9.41
N ALA A 87 6.01 -0.73 9.80
CA ALA A 87 6.89 0.35 9.34
C ALA A 87 8.36 0.15 9.79
N ALA A 88 8.57 -0.42 10.98
CA ALA A 88 9.90 -0.76 11.46
C ALA A 88 10.49 -1.94 10.68
N GLU A 89 9.69 -2.97 10.38
CA GLU A 89 10.14 -4.12 9.56
C GLU A 89 10.59 -3.67 8.17
N VAL A 90 9.80 -2.83 7.50
CA VAL A 90 10.15 -2.29 6.18
C VAL A 90 11.42 -1.45 6.25
N LEU A 91 11.60 -0.64 7.30
CA LEU A 91 12.79 0.20 7.45
C LEU A 91 14.06 -0.65 7.64
N GLU A 92 13.99 -1.72 8.42
CA GLU A 92 15.12 -2.64 8.59
C GLU A 92 15.44 -3.40 7.29
N GLU A 93 14.43 -3.80 6.53
CA GLU A 93 14.62 -4.42 5.21
C GLU A 93 15.34 -3.48 4.24
N ILE A 94 14.98 -2.19 4.21
CA ILE A 94 15.64 -1.20 3.35
C ILE A 94 17.11 -1.03 3.76
N LYS A 95 17.39 -0.92 5.07
CA LYS A 95 18.76 -0.78 5.58
C LYS A 95 19.63 -1.99 5.25
N ALA A 96 19.07 -3.19 5.32
CA ALA A 96 19.79 -4.43 5.00
C ALA A 96 20.14 -4.57 3.51
N ARG A 97 19.52 -3.77 2.64
CA ARG A 97 19.74 -3.75 1.18
C ARG A 97 20.56 -2.56 0.70
N SER A 98 20.91 -1.63 1.62
CA SER A 98 21.71 -0.44 1.34
C SER A 98 23.20 -0.76 1.24
#